data_AF-A0A8B8URL5-F1
#
_entry.id   AF-A0A8B8URL5-F1
#
_cell.length_a   1.000
_cell.length_b   1.000
_cell.length_c   1.000
_cell.angle_alpha   90.00
_cell.angle_beta   90.00
_cell.angle_gamma   90.00
#
_symmetry.space_group_name_H-M   'P 1'
#
loop_
_entity.id
_entity.type
_entity.pdbx_description
1 polymer ?
#
loop_
_entity_poly.entity_id
_entity_poly.type
_entity_poly.pdbx_seq_one_letter_code
_entity_poly.pdbx_strand_id
1 'polypeptide(L)'
;MAKQSLDVSSDRRKARKAYFTAPSSERRVLLSAPLSKELRAQYGIKALPIRRDDEVLVVRGSKKGQEGKISSVYRLKFAVQVDKVTKEKVNGASVPINLHPSKLVITKLHLDKDRKALIQRKGGKLE
;
A
#
# COMPACT_ATOMS: atom_id res chain seq x y z
N MET A 1 -3.54 -4.07 27.67
CA MET A 1 -3.31 -5.50 27.95
C MET A 1 -2.37 -6.06 26.90
N ALA A 2 -1.42 -6.90 27.32
CA ALA A 2 -0.37 -7.48 26.49
C ALA A 2 -0.81 -8.80 25.82
N LYS A 3 0.10 -9.39 25.03
CA LYS A 3 -0.02 -10.70 24.35
C LYS A 3 -0.78 -11.73 25.22
N GLN A 4 -1.79 -12.38 24.63
CA GLN A 4 -2.61 -13.43 25.27
C GLN A 4 -2.30 -14.84 24.74
N SER A 5 -2.33 -15.04 23.41
CA SER A 5 -1.98 -16.33 22.79
C SER A 5 -0.50 -16.66 22.99
N LEU A 6 -0.20 -17.93 23.27
CA LEU A 6 1.17 -18.40 23.50
C LEU A 6 2.02 -18.45 22.22
N ASP A 7 1.41 -18.72 21.08
CA ASP A 7 2.07 -18.92 19.77
C ASP A 7 2.65 -17.63 19.17
N VAL A 8 2.15 -16.47 19.60
CA VAL A 8 2.62 -15.17 19.13
C VAL A 8 3.92 -14.79 19.84
N SER A 9 4.92 -14.27 19.14
CA SER A 9 6.16 -13.80 19.79
C SER A 9 6.25 -12.28 19.81
N SER A 10 6.60 -11.71 20.98
CA SER A 10 6.92 -10.28 21.14
C SER A 10 8.41 -9.97 20.95
N ASP A 11 9.20 -10.95 20.52
CA ASP A 11 10.64 -10.78 20.31
C ASP A 11 10.91 -9.90 19.07
N ARG A 12 11.58 -8.77 19.31
CA ARG A 12 12.01 -7.82 18.27
C ARG A 12 12.87 -8.47 17.19
N ARG A 13 13.74 -9.43 17.53
CA ARG A 13 14.61 -10.13 16.58
C ARG A 13 13.78 -10.98 15.63
N LYS A 14 12.85 -11.78 16.16
CA LYS A 14 11.94 -12.62 15.37
C LYS A 14 11.05 -11.77 14.46
N ALA A 15 10.47 -10.69 14.97
CA ALA A 15 9.62 -9.79 14.18
C ALA A 15 10.37 -9.16 13.00
N ARG A 16 11.59 -8.66 13.22
CA ARG A 16 12.41 -8.07 12.15
C ARG A 16 12.84 -9.11 11.12
N LYS A 17 13.24 -10.31 11.56
CA LYS A 17 13.60 -11.41 10.67
C LYS A 17 12.43 -11.74 9.74
N ALA A 18 11.25 -12.01 10.31
CA ALA A 18 10.04 -12.31 9.56
C ALA A 18 9.70 -11.21 8.53
N TYR A 19 9.79 -9.93 8.92
CA TYR A 19 9.51 -8.82 8.00
C TYR A 19 10.48 -8.75 6.81
N PHE A 20 11.79 -8.74 7.05
CA PHE A 20 12.77 -8.54 5.97
C PHE A 20 12.96 -9.77 5.08
N THR A 21 12.75 -10.98 5.63
CA THR A 21 12.82 -12.23 4.87
C THR A 21 11.47 -12.68 4.30
N ALA A 22 10.41 -11.88 4.45
CA ALA A 22 9.09 -12.22 3.94
C ALA A 22 9.09 -12.47 2.42
N PRO A 23 8.39 -13.50 1.92
CA PRO A 23 8.21 -13.74 0.49
C PRO A 23 7.29 -12.69 -0.16
N SER A 24 7.28 -12.66 -1.49
CA SER A 24 6.50 -11.66 -2.27
C SER A 24 4.99 -11.70 -1.99
N SER A 25 4.43 -12.87 -1.68
CA SER A 25 3.02 -13.08 -1.32
C SER A 25 2.65 -12.35 -0.02
N GLU A 26 3.47 -12.47 1.02
CA GLU A 26 3.29 -11.77 2.28
C GLU A 26 3.55 -10.27 2.13
N ARG A 27 4.59 -9.88 1.38
CA ARG A 27 4.89 -8.46 1.10
C ARG A 27 3.73 -7.73 0.40
N ARG A 28 2.92 -8.43 -0.40
CA ARG A 28 1.68 -7.86 -0.95
C ARG A 28 0.75 -7.37 0.15
N VAL A 29 0.57 -8.16 1.20
CA VAL A 29 -0.33 -7.82 2.33
C VAL A 29 0.30 -6.74 3.21
N LEU A 30 1.61 -6.84 3.48
CA LEU A 30 2.35 -5.82 4.24
C LEU A 30 2.30 -4.43 3.57
N LEU A 31 2.35 -4.39 2.24
CA LEU A 31 2.24 -3.17 1.44
C LEU A 31 0.77 -2.78 1.17
N SER A 32 -0.03 -2.70 2.23
CA SER A 32 -1.40 -2.18 2.16
C SER A 32 -1.44 -0.66 2.35
N ALA A 33 -2.40 -0.01 1.68
CA ALA A 33 -2.67 1.42 1.83
C ALA A 33 -4.11 1.65 2.35
N PRO A 34 -4.33 2.70 3.15
CA PRO A 34 -5.68 3.10 3.56
C PRO A 34 -6.48 3.65 2.37
N LEU A 35 -7.79 3.43 2.40
CA LEU A 35 -8.72 4.04 1.45
C LEU A 35 -9.07 5.47 1.86
N SER A 36 -9.43 6.31 0.87
CA SER A 36 -9.99 7.64 1.10
C SER A 36 -11.28 7.56 1.92
N LYS A 37 -11.72 8.70 2.48
CA LYS A 37 -12.96 8.73 3.28
C LYS A 37 -14.17 8.34 2.43
N GLU A 38 -14.22 8.79 1.18
CA GLU A 38 -15.24 8.48 0.20
C GLU A 38 -15.26 6.97 -0.12
N LEU A 39 -14.12 6.39 -0.51
CA LEU A 39 -14.04 4.96 -0.81
C LEU A 39 -14.33 4.09 0.41
N ARG A 40 -13.98 4.55 1.62
CA ARG A 40 -14.31 3.83 2.86
C ARG A 40 -15.81 3.83 3.12
N ALA A 41 -16.51 4.93 2.84
CA ALA A 41 -17.96 5.00 2.97
C ALA A 41 -18.64 4.10 1.93
N GLN A 42 -18.15 4.09 0.70
CA GLN A 42 -18.67 3.28 -0.41
C GLN A 42 -18.47 1.78 -0.15
N TYR A 43 -17.23 1.33 0.10
CA TYR A 43 -16.91 -0.10 0.19
C TYR A 43 -16.97 -0.68 1.60
N GLY A 44 -17.03 0.15 2.65
CA GLY A 44 -17.03 -0.29 4.05
C GLY A 44 -15.68 -0.84 4.55
N ILE A 45 -14.59 -0.68 3.79
CA ILE A 45 -13.26 -1.23 4.12
C ILE A 45 -12.27 -0.11 4.43
N LYS A 46 -11.41 -0.33 5.43
CA LYS A 46 -10.41 0.66 5.86
C LYS A 46 -9.14 0.71 4.99
N ALA A 47 -8.64 -0.45 4.54
CA ALA A 47 -7.39 -0.57 3.80
C ALA A 47 -7.36 -1.82 2.90
N LEU A 48 -6.63 -1.72 1.78
CA LEU A 48 -6.42 -2.81 0.83
C LEU A 48 -4.94 -2.95 0.41
N PRO A 49 -4.49 -4.16 0.04
CA PRO A 49 -3.21 -4.37 -0.63
C PRO A 49 -3.13 -3.54 -1.90
N ILE A 50 -2.05 -2.76 -2.04
CA ILE A 50 -1.89 -1.85 -3.17
C ILE A 50 -1.48 -2.61 -4.43
N ARG A 51 -1.93 -2.17 -5.61
CA ARG A 51 -1.53 -2.78 -6.88
C ARG A 51 -1.27 -1.73 -7.96
N ARG A 52 -0.70 -2.18 -9.09
CA ARG A 52 -0.54 -1.36 -10.29
C ARG A 52 -1.91 -0.87 -10.76
N ASP A 53 -1.94 0.34 -11.28
CA ASP A 53 -3.16 0.99 -11.76
C ASP A 53 -4.15 1.50 -10.71
N ASP A 54 -3.90 1.34 -9.41
CA ASP A 54 -4.62 2.12 -8.41
C ASP A 54 -4.18 3.60 -8.49
N GLU A 55 -5.13 4.53 -8.30
CA GLU A 55 -4.83 5.95 -8.12
C GLU A 55 -4.67 6.26 -6.64
N VAL A 56 -3.67 7.07 -6.33
CA VAL A 56 -3.26 7.38 -4.96
C VAL A 56 -2.96 8.86 -4.77
N LEU A 57 -3.19 9.30 -3.53
CA LEU A 57 -2.85 10.61 -3.00
C LEU A 57 -1.79 10.46 -1.91
N VAL A 58 -0.70 11.22 -2.00
CA VAL A 58 0.37 11.25 -0.98
C VAL A 58 -0.04 12.13 0.20
N VAL A 59 -0.21 11.55 1.40
CA VAL A 59 -0.70 12.30 2.59
C VAL A 59 0.40 12.74 3.56
N ARG A 60 1.62 12.20 3.42
CA ARG A 60 2.76 12.49 4.31
C ARG A 60 4.06 12.63 3.52
N GLY A 61 5.03 13.35 4.09
CA GLY A 61 6.36 13.57 3.52
C GLY A 61 6.43 14.76 2.56
N SER A 62 7.58 14.96 1.92
CA SER A 62 7.87 16.13 1.07
C SER A 62 7.03 16.21 -0.21
N LYS A 63 6.43 15.10 -0.63
CA LYS A 63 5.55 15.01 -1.81
C LYS A 63 4.06 15.02 -1.44
N LYS A 64 3.72 15.47 -0.23
CA LYS A 64 2.35 15.55 0.26
C LYS A 64 1.48 16.41 -0.67
N GLY A 65 0.25 15.95 -0.92
CA GLY A 65 -0.74 16.62 -1.77
C GLY A 65 -0.62 16.25 -3.25
N GLN A 66 0.44 15.54 -3.66
CA GLN A 66 0.55 15.03 -5.02
C GLN A 66 -0.29 13.75 -5.19
N GLU A 67 -0.92 13.66 -6.35
CA GLU A 67 -1.71 12.51 -6.77
C GLU A 67 -1.10 11.88 -8.02
N GLY A 68 -1.33 10.58 -8.18
CA GLY A 68 -0.89 9.87 -9.37
C GLY A 68 -1.34 8.43 -9.38
N LYS A 69 -1.12 7.80 -10.54
CA LYS A 69 -1.37 6.38 -10.74
C LYS A 69 -0.14 5.58 -10.32
N ILE A 70 -0.33 4.39 -9.78
CA ILE A 70 0.80 3.51 -9.45
C ILE A 70 1.32 2.83 -10.73
N SER A 71 2.58 3.11 -11.08
CA SER A 71 3.28 2.38 -12.15
C SER A 71 3.76 1.02 -11.69
N SER A 72 4.43 0.97 -10.54
CA SER A 72 5.09 -0.25 -10.07
C SER A 72 5.02 -0.42 -8.56
N VAL A 73 4.76 -1.66 -8.13
CA VAL A 73 4.85 -2.08 -6.73
C VAL A 73 6.14 -2.86 -6.55
N TYR A 74 7.18 -2.18 -6.10
CA TYR A 74 8.52 -2.74 -5.94
C TYR A 74 8.66 -3.46 -4.59
N ARG A 75 8.09 -4.67 -4.51
CA ARG A 75 8.05 -5.48 -3.28
C ARG A 75 9.43 -5.81 -2.71
N LEU A 76 10.46 -5.95 -3.56
CA LEU A 76 11.83 -6.16 -3.11
C LEU A 76 12.31 -5.03 -2.18
N LYS A 77 11.96 -3.77 -2.52
CA LYS A 77 12.37 -2.56 -1.81
C LYS A 77 11.33 -2.05 -0.80
N PHE A 78 10.25 -2.80 -0.56
CA PHE A 78 9.12 -2.37 0.29
C PHE A 78 8.56 -0.99 -0.10
N ALA A 79 8.49 -0.73 -1.40
CA ALA A 79 8.11 0.59 -1.92
C ALA A 79 7.18 0.50 -3.13
N VAL A 80 6.54 1.63 -3.42
CA VAL A 80 5.66 1.86 -4.54
C VAL A 80 6.18 3.07 -5.32
N GLN A 81 6.09 3.00 -6.64
CA GLN A 81 6.40 4.10 -7.55
C GLN A 81 5.10 4.65 -8.10
N VAL A 82 4.95 5.97 -8.03
CA VAL A 82 3.76 6.69 -8.45
C VAL A 82 4.15 7.58 -9.63
N ASP A 83 3.34 7.51 -10.69
CA ASP A 83 3.51 8.34 -11.88
C ASP A 83 3.31 9.80 -11.51
N LYS A 84 4.11 10.69 -12.11
CA LYS A 84 4.25 12.11 -11.77
C LYS A 84 5.03 12.43 -10.49
N VAL A 85 5.38 11.44 -9.66
CA VAL A 85 6.25 11.65 -8.48
C VAL A 85 7.68 11.23 -8.79
N THR A 86 8.39 12.11 -9.51
CA THR A 86 9.78 11.92 -9.91
C THR A 86 10.73 12.91 -9.24
N LYS A 87 12.02 12.62 -9.32
CA LYS A 87 13.13 13.50 -9.02
C LYS A 87 13.93 13.72 -10.29
N GLU A 88 14.11 14.97 -10.68
CA GLU A 88 15.03 15.34 -11.75
C GLU A 88 16.48 15.33 -11.22
N LYS A 89 17.37 14.77 -12.04
CA LYS A 89 18.82 14.80 -11.82
C LYS A 89 19.42 16.05 -12.48
N VAL A 90 20.64 16.39 -12.10
CA VAL A 90 21.42 17.51 -12.71
C VAL A 90 21.62 17.35 -14.22
N ASN A 91 21.55 16.13 -14.74
CA ASN A 91 21.66 15.82 -16.17
C ASN A 91 20.30 15.81 -16.91
N GLY A 92 19.23 16.33 -16.30
CA GLY A 92 17.89 16.41 -16.89
C GLY A 92 17.09 15.10 -16.88
N ALA A 93 17.67 13.97 -16.47
CA ALA A 93 16.95 12.70 -16.41
C ALA A 93 15.98 12.64 -15.21
N SER A 94 14.76 12.16 -15.44
CA SER A 94 13.75 11.92 -14.39
C SER A 94 13.88 10.52 -13.79
N VAL A 95 13.91 10.42 -12.45
CA VAL A 95 13.92 9.14 -11.72
C VAL A 95 12.70 9.02 -10.80
N PRO A 96 11.96 7.90 -10.82
CA PRO A 96 10.83 7.68 -9.91
C PRO A 96 11.27 7.68 -8.44
N ILE A 97 10.48 8.32 -7.59
CA ILE A 97 10.68 8.28 -6.13
C ILE A 97 9.93 7.08 -5.56
N ASN A 98 10.61 6.33 -4.69
CA ASN A 98 10.02 5.23 -3.94
C ASN A 98 9.24 5.77 -2.73
N LEU A 99 7.96 5.43 -2.64
CA LEU A 99 7.07 5.82 -1.56
C LEU A 99 6.58 4.59 -0.79
N HIS A 100 6.35 4.74 0.51
CA HIS A 100 5.76 3.68 1.32
C HIS A 100 4.23 3.80 1.33
N PRO A 101 3.47 2.71 1.10
CA PRO A 101 2.00 2.76 0.94
C PRO A 101 1.26 3.24 2.19
N SER A 102 1.83 3.09 3.39
CA SER A 102 1.25 3.65 4.62
C SER A 102 1.23 5.19 4.66
N LYS A 103 1.92 5.86 3.72
CA LYS A 103 1.95 7.32 3.55
C LYS A 103 1.08 7.78 2.37
N LEU A 104 0.34 6.85 1.76
CA LEU A 104 -0.57 7.09 0.66
C LEU A 104 -2.01 6.87 1.12
N VAL A 105 -2.95 7.39 0.33
CA VAL A 105 -4.38 7.10 0.42
C VAL A 105 -4.85 6.72 -0.98
N ILE A 106 -5.56 5.60 -1.11
CA ILE A 106 -6.13 5.19 -2.40
C ILE A 106 -7.36 6.04 -2.68
N THR A 107 -7.38 6.70 -3.84
CA THR A 107 -8.48 7.55 -4.33
C THR A 107 -9.37 6.83 -5.33
N LYS A 108 -8.78 6.00 -6.21
CA LYS A 108 -9.54 5.09 -7.09
C LYS A 108 -8.92 3.71 -7.10
N LEU A 109 -9.78 2.70 -7.02
CA LEU A 109 -9.37 1.30 -7.09
C LEU A 109 -9.42 0.84 -8.54
N HIS A 110 -8.35 0.20 -8.99
CA HIS A 110 -8.47 -0.69 -10.15
C HIS A 110 -9.25 -1.91 -9.69
N LEU A 111 -10.38 -2.25 -10.34
CA LEU A 111 -11.26 -3.37 -9.98
C LEU A 111 -11.12 -4.53 -10.96
N ASP A 112 -10.99 -5.74 -10.44
CA ASP A 112 -11.06 -7.01 -11.19
C ASP A 112 -11.87 -8.04 -10.38
N LYS A 113 -12.08 -9.24 -10.92
CA LYS A 113 -12.82 -10.32 -10.27
C LYS A 113 -12.27 -10.63 -8.87
N ASP A 114 -10.94 -10.73 -8.74
CA ASP A 114 -10.29 -11.06 -7.47
C ASP A 114 -10.36 -9.93 -6.43
N ARG A 115 -10.28 -8.67 -6.86
CA ARG A 115 -10.39 -7.53 -5.94
C ARG A 115 -11.82 -7.34 -5.47
N LYS A 116 -12.81 -7.57 -6.34
CA LYS A 116 -14.23 -7.64 -5.93
C LYS A 116 -14.44 -8.74 -4.89
N ALA A 117 -13.95 -9.96 -5.17
CA ALA A 117 -14.02 -11.07 -4.22
C ALA A 117 -13.27 -10.77 -2.90
N LEU A 118 -12.15 -10.05 -2.95
CA LEU A 118 -11.40 -9.63 -1.76
C LEU A 118 -12.18 -8.62 -0.92
N ILE A 119 -12.88 -7.68 -1.56
CA ILE A 119 -13.72 -6.68 -0.88
C ILE A 119 -14.86 -7.40 -0.14
N GLN A 120 -15.59 -8.29 -0.83
CA GLN A 120 -16.66 -9.08 -0.22
C GLN A 120 -16.15 -9.95 0.95
N ARG A 121 -15.01 -10.64 0.77
CA ARG A 121 -14.39 -11.48 1.81
C ARG A 121 -14.02 -10.69 3.08
N LYS A 122 -13.70 -9.40 2.94
CA LYS A 122 -13.41 -8.50 4.06
C LYS A 122 -14.68 -7.92 4.71
N GLY A 123 -15.87 -8.36 4.29
CA GLY A 123 -17.16 -7.84 4.75
C GLY A 123 -17.52 -6.49 4.13
N GLY A 124 -16.86 -6.11 3.03
CA GLY A 124 -17.16 -4.89 2.30
C GLY A 124 -18.38 -5.04 1.40
N LYS A 125 -19.03 -3.91 1.12
CA LYS A 125 -20.12 -3.82 0.15
C LYS A 125 -19.51 -3.48 -1.21
N LEU A 126 -19.93 -4.17 -2.25
CA LEU A 126 -19.71 -3.73 -3.62
C LEU A 126 -21.03 -3.08 -4.03
N GLU A 127 -20.98 -1.83 -4.50
CA GLU A 127 -22.05 -1.32 -5.38
C GLU A 127 -22.11 -2.18 -6.65
#